data_AF-A0A968VUS7-F1
#
_entry.id   AF-A0A968VUS7-F1
#
_cell.length_a   1.000
_cell.length_b   1.000
_cell.length_c   1.000
_cell.angle_alpha   90.00
_cell.angle_beta   90.00
_cell.angle_gamma   90.00
#
_symmetry.space_group_name_H-M   'P 1'
#
loop_
_entity.id
_entity.type
_entity.pdbx_description
1 polymer ?
#
loop_
_entity_poly.entity_id
_entity_poly.type
_entity_poly.pdbx_seq_one_letter_code
_entity_poly.pdbx_strand_id
1 'polypeptide(L)' 'MFLADLHVHSNFSDGHLSISELVDFYGQRGFGAIAVTDH' A
#
# COMPACT_ATOMS: atom_id res chain seq x y z
N MET A 1 1.56 -5.41 -18.12
CA MET A 1 2.26 -4.45 -17.23
C MET A 1 1.29 -4.14 -16.11
N PHE A 2 1.68 -4.30 -14.84
CA PHE A 2 0.80 -3.97 -13.71
C PHE A 2 1.21 -2.62 -13.12
N LEU A 3 0.22 -1.88 -12.60
CA LEU A 3 0.46 -0.67 -11.83
C LEU A 3 0.99 -1.07 -10.45
N ALA A 4 2.06 -0.41 -10.00
CA ALA A 4 2.69 -0.67 -8.73
C ALA A 4 3.06 0.64 -8.02
N ASP A 5 2.91 0.67 -6.70
CA ASP A 5 3.48 1.71 -5.83
C ASP A 5 4.55 1.07 -4.94
N LEU A 6 5.76 1.58 -5.00
CA LEU A 6 6.93 0.96 -4.36
C LEU A 6 7.40 1.71 -3.12
N HIS A 7 6.62 2.70 -2.64
CA HIS A 7 6.93 3.45 -1.45
C HIS A 7 5.63 3.84 -0.72
N VAL A 8 5.14 2.95 0.13
CA VAL A 8 3.90 3.15 0.89
C VAL A 8 4.18 2.99 2.38
N HIS A 9 3.68 3.91 3.21
CA HIS A 9 3.74 3.78 4.66
C HIS A 9 2.38 3.35 5.21
N SER A 10 2.39 2.48 6.21
CA SER A 10 1.23 2.02 6.98
C SER A 10 1.09 2.79 8.30
N ASN A 11 0.08 2.45 9.09
CA ASN A 11 -0.08 2.96 10.45
C ASN A 11 0.94 2.42 11.47
N PHE A 12 1.92 1.62 11.04
CA PHE A 12 3.14 1.35 11.81
C PHE A 12 4.21 2.46 11.67
N SER A 13 4.00 3.41 10.75
CA SER A 13 4.81 4.60 10.53
C SER A 13 3.92 5.86 10.57
N ASP A 14 4.13 6.82 9.67
CA ASP A 14 3.31 8.03 9.49
C ASP A 14 2.16 7.86 8.47
N GLY A 15 1.93 6.63 8.00
CA GLY A 15 0.76 6.26 7.22
C GLY A 15 -0.52 6.19 8.08
N HIS A 16 -1.68 6.21 7.42
CA HIS A 16 -2.97 6.26 8.11
C HIS A 16 -3.75 4.95 8.07
N LEU A 17 -3.39 4.04 7.17
CA LEU A 17 -4.10 2.79 6.93
C LEU A 17 -3.31 1.61 7.50
N SER A 18 -4.02 0.65 8.09
CA SER A 18 -3.46 -0.66 8.40
C SER A 18 -3.04 -1.41 7.14
N ILE A 19 -2.21 -2.45 7.29
CA ILE A 19 -1.74 -3.26 6.16
C ILE A 19 -2.91 -3.86 5.36
N SER A 20 -3.96 -4.35 6.02
CA SER A 20 -5.14 -4.88 5.32
C SER A 20 -5.89 -3.79 4.55
N GLU A 21 -6.05 -2.61 5.15
CA GLU A 21 -6.71 -1.48 4.49
C GLU A 21 -5.91 -0.97 3.28
N LEU A 22 -4.57 -1.03 3.33
CA LEU A 22 -3.71 -0.74 2.18
C LEU A 22 -3.95 -1.74 1.04
N VAL A 23 -3.97 -3.04 1.35
CA VAL A 23 -4.24 -4.07 0.33
C VAL A 23 -5.60 -3.86 -0.34
N ASP A 24 -6.66 -3.61 0.43
CA ASP A 24 -7.98 -3.33 -0.11
C ASP A 24 -8.01 -2.03 -0.93
N PHE A 25 -7.41 -0.96 -0.43
CA PHE A 25 -7.36 0.36 -1.08
C PHE A 25 -6.67 0.29 -2.44
N TYR A 26 -5.50 -0.34 -2.52
CA TYR A 26 -4.74 -0.48 -3.76
C TYR A 26 -5.37 -1.53 -4.70
N GLY A 27 -5.86 -2.65 -4.17
CA GLY A 27 -6.53 -3.69 -4.94
C GLY A 27 -7.77 -3.18 -5.69
N GLN A 28 -8.61 -2.38 -5.02
CA GLN A 28 -9.78 -1.75 -5.65
C GLN A 28 -9.42 -0.76 -6.79
N ARG A 29 -8.17 -0.29 -6.85
CA ARG A 29 -7.66 0.64 -7.87
C ARG A 29 -6.90 -0.06 -9.00
N GLY A 30 -6.84 -1.39 -9.01
CA GLY A 30 -6.19 -2.16 -10.05
C GLY A 30 -4.66 -2.22 -9.95
N PHE A 31 -4.09 -1.91 -8.78
CA PHE A 31 -2.68 -2.16 -8.54
C PHE A 31 -2.42 -3.66 -8.45
N GLY A 32 -1.38 -4.12 -9.14
CA GLY A 32 -0.96 -5.52 -9.08
C GLY A 32 0.09 -5.80 -8.01
N ALA A 33 0.74 -4.76 -7.50
CA ALA A 33 1.73 -4.87 -6.42
C ALA A 33 1.82 -3.56 -5.63
N ILE A 34 2.17 -3.68 -4.35
CA ILE A 34 2.64 -2.56 -3.53
C ILE A 34 3.85 -3.00 -2.70
N ALA A 35 4.71 -2.06 -2.33
CA ALA A 35 5.76 -2.26 -1.34
C ALA A 35 5.51 -1.35 -0.13
N VAL A 36 5.29 -1.96 1.03
CA VAL A 36 5.24 -1.23 2.30
C VAL A 36 6.67 -1.01 2.78
N THR A 37 7.01 0.25 3.01
CA THR A 37 8.37 0.73 3.35
C THR A 37 8.29 1.66 4.55
N ASP A 38 7.71 1.18 5.65
CA ASP A 38 7.63 1.90 6.93
C ASP A 38 9.02 2.36 7.43
N HIS A 39 9.02 3.36 8.32
CA HIS A 39 10.23 3.90 8.96
C HIS A 39 11.01 2.88 9.81
#